data_AF-A0A392MJ45-F1
#
_entry.id   AF-A0A392MJ45-F1
#
_cell.length_a   1.000
_cell.length_b   1.000
_cell.length_c   1.000
_cell.angle_alpha   90.00
_cell.angle_beta   90.00
_cell.angle_gamma   90.00
#
_symmetry.space_group_name_H-M   'P 1'
#
loop_
_entity.id
_entity.type
_entity.pdbx_description
1 polymer ?
#
loop_
_entity_poly.entity_id
_entity_poly.type
_entity_poly.pdbx_seq_one_letter_code
_entity_poly.pdbx_strand_id
1 'polypeptide(L)'
;MAFYVYKVASGVIKLVAFARSFGEESLLFIIRGEKTRKGFATSLQRHRAAVIIQKHVKTTYARNRMKMTTGAAVVIQSFIRGLLVRRCSGDIGFLKSGGMKTNEADEVLVKASFLAELQRRVLKAEAGLREKEEENDILHQRLQQYESRWSEYELKMKSMEEVWQKQMRSLQSSLSIAKKSLAMDDSERNSDASVNASDDKEYSWDVGNNQRRQESSGTRSMSAGLSVISRLAEEFEQRSQVFGDDAKFLVEVKSGQIEASLNPDQELRRLKQMFEGWKKDYAARLRETKVILNKLGSEDSSIEKAKKKWWGRRNSTRIS
;
A
#
# COMPACT_ATOMS: atom_id res chain seq x y z
N MET A 1 34.45 72.69 28.20
CA MET A 1 34.57 72.03 26.87
C MET A 1 34.36 70.52 26.93
N ALA A 2 35.08 69.75 27.74
CA ALA A 2 34.97 68.28 27.79
C ALA A 2 33.54 67.74 28.08
N PHE A 3 32.80 68.36 29.01
CA PHE A 3 31.42 67.96 29.33
C PHE A 3 30.44 68.10 28.15
N TYR A 4 30.64 69.12 27.30
CA TYR A 4 29.77 69.37 26.16
C TYR A 4 30.01 68.34 25.05
N VAL A 5 31.28 68.03 24.80
CA VAL A 5 31.68 66.98 23.84
C VAL A 5 31.16 65.61 24.25
N TYR A 6 31.24 65.26 25.55
CA TYR A 6 30.72 63.99 26.06
C TYR A 6 29.20 63.89 25.92
N LYS A 7 28.46 64.97 26.21
CA LYS A 7 27.01 65.01 26.07
C LYS A 7 26.55 64.86 24.62
N VAL A 8 27.26 65.50 23.69
CA VAL A 8 27.00 65.36 22.24
C VAL A 8 27.32 63.94 21.76
N ALA A 9 28.48 63.39 22.12
CA ALA A 9 28.85 62.02 21.75
C ALA A 9 27.87 60.97 22.28
N SER A 10 27.42 61.10 23.54
CA SER A 10 26.41 60.23 24.14
C SER A 10 25.05 60.34 23.43
N GLY A 11 24.66 61.55 23.00
CA GLY A 11 23.45 61.76 22.22
C GLY A 11 23.48 61.08 20.85
N VAL A 12 24.60 61.19 20.13
CA VAL A 12 24.78 60.54 18.81
C VAL A 12 24.75 59.02 18.93
N ILE A 13 25.41 58.44 19.93
CA ILE A 13 25.42 56.98 20.15
C ILE A 13 24.00 56.46 20.44
N LYS A 14 23.23 57.17 21.27
CA LYS A 14 21.83 56.80 21.56
C LYS A 14 20.94 56.90 20.32
N LEU A 15 21.13 57.92 19.49
CA LEU A 15 20.38 58.10 18.24
C LEU A 15 20.68 56.97 17.24
N VAL A 16 21.97 56.60 17.10
CA VAL A 16 22.40 55.50 16.22
C VAL A 16 21.86 54.15 16.72
N ALA A 17 21.88 53.89 18.02
CA ALA A 17 21.31 52.68 18.61
C ALA A 17 19.79 52.59 18.39
N PHE A 18 19.07 53.71 18.56
CA PHE A 18 17.63 53.77 18.30
C PHE A 18 17.30 53.52 16.82
N ALA A 19 18.03 54.15 15.90
CA ALA A 19 17.84 53.93 14.46
C ALA A 19 18.10 52.47 14.05
N ARG A 20 19.09 51.81 14.67
CA ARG A 20 19.39 50.40 14.43
C ARG A 20 18.28 49.48 14.94
N SER A 21 17.81 49.67 16.17
CA SER A 21 16.71 48.89 16.75
C SER A 21 15.42 49.05 15.95
N PHE A 22 15.09 50.27 15.54
CA PHE A 22 13.91 50.55 14.72
C PHE A 22 14.00 49.89 13.32
N GLY A 23 15.20 49.85 12.74
CA GLY A 23 15.46 49.11 11.50
C GLY A 23 15.28 47.60 11.65
N GLU A 24 15.78 47.02 12.75
CA GLU A 24 15.63 45.60 13.05
C GLU A 24 14.16 45.21 13.27
N GLU A 25 13.38 46.01 14.02
CA GLU A 25 11.94 45.79 14.21
C GLU A 25 11.14 45.89 12.91
N SER A 26 11.49 46.85 12.05
CA SER A 26 10.85 47.04 10.74
C SER A 26 11.08 45.83 9.82
N LEU A 27 12.29 45.27 9.81
CA LEU A 27 12.62 44.06 9.06
C LEU A 27 11.87 42.84 9.60
N LEU A 28 11.81 42.67 10.92
CA LEU A 28 11.07 41.57 11.54
C LEU A 28 9.57 41.65 11.23
N PHE A 29 8.98 42.84 11.21
CA PHE A 29 7.59 43.04 10.81
C PHE A 29 7.34 42.64 9.35
N ILE A 30 8.22 43.04 8.44
CA ILE A 30 8.12 42.69 7.01
C ILE A 30 8.22 41.17 6.81
N ILE A 31 9.21 40.52 7.43
CA ILE A 31 9.40 39.06 7.35
C ILE A 31 8.19 38.31 7.91
N ARG A 32 7.66 38.75 9.05
CA ARG A 32 6.45 38.15 9.67
C ARG A 32 5.22 38.36 8.78
N GLY A 33 5.06 39.53 8.18
CA GLY A 33 3.97 39.84 7.26
C GLY A 33 4.04 39.00 5.98
N GLU A 34 5.24 38.81 5.42
CA GLU A 34 5.47 37.95 4.25
C GLU A 34 5.16 36.48 4.57
N LYS A 35 5.64 35.97 5.71
CA LYS A 35 5.35 34.60 6.17
C LYS A 35 3.84 34.35 6.29
N THR A 36 3.11 35.31 6.87
CA THR A 36 1.65 35.23 7.02
C THR A 36 0.94 35.21 5.66
N ARG A 37 1.33 36.09 4.72
CA ARG A 37 0.74 36.14 3.38
C ARG A 37 0.97 34.85 2.58
N LYS A 38 2.19 34.29 2.62
CA LYS A 38 2.51 32.99 1.99
C LYS A 38 1.68 31.85 2.60
N GLY A 39 1.53 31.83 3.92
CA GLY A 39 0.69 30.86 4.62
C GLY A 39 -0.78 30.94 4.21
N PHE A 40 -1.35 32.15 4.16
CA PHE A 40 -2.73 32.38 3.73
C PHE A 40 -2.95 31.97 2.27
N ALA A 41 -2.04 32.34 1.36
CA ALA A 41 -2.13 31.96 -0.05
C ALA A 41 -2.17 30.42 -0.24
N THR A 42 -1.31 29.70 0.49
CA THR A 42 -1.28 28.23 0.48
C THR A 42 -2.59 27.64 1.01
N SER A 43 -3.11 28.18 2.11
CA SER A 43 -4.39 27.74 2.68
C SER A 43 -5.55 27.97 1.72
N LEU A 44 -5.59 29.13 1.06
CA LEU A 44 -6.61 29.47 0.07
C LEU A 44 -6.56 28.53 -1.14
N GLN A 45 -5.36 28.22 -1.64
CA GLN A 45 -5.17 27.26 -2.73
C GLN A 45 -5.68 25.86 -2.33
N ARG A 46 -5.34 25.38 -1.13
CA ARG A 46 -5.82 24.09 -0.61
C ARG A 46 -7.34 24.07 -0.46
N HIS A 47 -7.94 25.16 0.05
CA HIS A 47 -9.38 25.27 0.18
C HIS A 47 -10.07 25.21 -1.19
N ARG A 48 -9.59 25.96 -2.18
CA ARG A 48 -10.11 25.92 -3.56
C ARG A 48 -10.02 24.52 -4.16
N ALA A 49 -8.87 23.85 -4.00
CA ALA A 49 -8.69 22.47 -4.47
C ALA A 49 -9.67 21.51 -3.77
N ALA A 50 -9.84 21.63 -2.45
CA ALA A 50 -10.78 20.81 -1.69
C ALA A 50 -12.23 21.00 -2.17
N VAL A 51 -12.67 22.24 -2.42
CA VAL A 51 -14.01 22.53 -2.94
C VAL A 51 -14.22 21.90 -4.32
N ILE A 52 -13.22 21.97 -5.22
CA ILE A 52 -13.30 21.36 -6.55
C ILE A 52 -13.42 19.83 -6.44
N ILE A 53 -12.59 19.21 -5.61
CA ILE A 53 -12.61 17.76 -5.38
C ILE A 53 -13.97 17.35 -4.79
N GLN A 54 -14.44 18.03 -3.74
CA GLN A 54 -15.74 17.75 -3.12
C GLN A 54 -16.89 17.89 -4.11
N LYS A 55 -16.87 18.93 -4.96
CA LYS A 55 -17.88 19.13 -6.00
C LYS A 55 -17.87 17.96 -6.98
N HIS A 56 -16.71 17.57 -7.47
CA HIS A 56 -16.58 16.45 -8.42
C HIS A 56 -17.09 15.14 -7.81
N VAL A 57 -16.69 14.83 -6.58
CA VAL A 57 -17.13 13.61 -5.87
C VAL A 57 -18.64 13.61 -5.67
N LYS A 58 -19.22 14.71 -5.19
CA LYS A 58 -20.69 14.83 -5.01
C LYS A 58 -21.44 14.65 -6.32
N THR A 59 -20.98 15.27 -7.40
CA THR A 59 -21.59 15.12 -8.73
C THR A 59 -21.50 13.68 -9.24
N THR A 60 -20.36 13.01 -9.07
CA THR A 60 -20.17 11.62 -9.49
C THR A 60 -21.08 10.67 -8.70
N TYR A 61 -21.20 10.86 -7.38
CA TYR A 61 -22.11 10.07 -6.55
C TYR A 61 -23.58 10.25 -6.98
N ALA A 62 -24.03 11.51 -7.16
CA ALA A 62 -25.39 11.80 -7.60
C ALA A 62 -25.69 11.19 -8.97
N ARG A 63 -24.76 11.30 -9.93
CA ARG A 63 -24.89 10.71 -11.26
C ARG A 63 -24.98 9.19 -11.21
N ASN A 64 -24.13 8.52 -10.42
CA ASN A 64 -24.14 7.07 -10.29
C ASN A 64 -25.45 6.58 -9.66
N ARG A 65 -25.94 7.27 -8.62
CA ARG A 65 -27.25 6.96 -8.01
C ARG A 65 -28.38 7.07 -9.04
N MET A 66 -28.42 8.14 -9.83
CA MET A 66 -29.43 8.33 -10.87
C MET A 66 -29.33 7.26 -11.97
N LYS A 67 -28.12 6.89 -12.40
CA LYS A 67 -27.92 5.80 -13.37
C LYS A 67 -28.43 4.47 -12.85
N MET A 68 -28.22 4.17 -11.57
CA MET A 68 -28.71 2.93 -10.95
C MET A 68 -30.24 2.91 -10.87
N THR A 69 -30.87 3.99 -10.42
CA THR A 69 -32.34 4.08 -10.35
C THR A 69 -33.00 4.03 -11.72
N THR A 70 -32.45 4.76 -12.70
CA THR A 70 -32.94 4.74 -14.09
C THR A 70 -32.75 3.38 -14.74
N GLY A 71 -31.59 2.74 -14.55
CA GLY A 71 -31.33 1.39 -15.05
C GLY A 71 -32.34 0.38 -14.48
N ALA A 72 -32.57 0.40 -13.16
CA ALA A 72 -33.56 -0.46 -12.52
C ALA A 72 -34.98 -0.19 -13.04
N ALA A 73 -35.37 1.09 -13.19
CA ALA A 73 -36.67 1.47 -13.73
C ALA A 73 -36.86 0.97 -15.16
N VAL A 74 -35.84 1.09 -16.03
CA VAL A 74 -35.88 0.58 -17.40
C VAL A 74 -36.08 -0.93 -17.43
N VAL A 75 -35.35 -1.68 -16.59
CA VAL A 75 -35.51 -3.14 -16.48
C VAL A 75 -36.94 -3.50 -16.07
N ILE A 76 -37.46 -2.91 -14.99
CA ILE A 76 -38.82 -3.16 -14.50
C ILE A 76 -39.86 -2.81 -15.58
N GLN A 77 -39.74 -1.63 -16.20
CA GLN A 77 -40.68 -1.21 -17.25
C GLN A 77 -40.61 -2.13 -18.48
N SER A 78 -39.41 -2.56 -18.88
CA SER A 78 -39.25 -3.49 -20.01
C SER A 78 -39.87 -4.86 -19.72
N PHE A 79 -39.75 -5.34 -18.47
CA PHE A 79 -40.39 -6.56 -18.01
C PHE A 79 -41.91 -6.43 -18.04
N ILE A 80 -42.46 -5.34 -17.49
CA ILE A 80 -43.89 -5.05 -17.50
C ILE A 80 -44.40 -4.99 -18.94
N ARG A 81 -43.75 -4.22 -19.83
CA ARG A 81 -44.13 -4.15 -21.25
C ARG A 81 -44.11 -5.53 -21.92
N GLY A 82 -43.06 -6.32 -21.70
CA GLY A 82 -42.96 -7.68 -22.23
C GLY A 82 -44.02 -8.62 -21.67
N LEU A 83 -44.41 -8.47 -20.41
CA LEU A 83 -45.46 -9.26 -19.77
C LEU A 83 -46.85 -8.87 -20.30
N LEU A 84 -47.11 -7.57 -20.50
CA LEU A 84 -48.32 -7.09 -21.16
C LEU A 84 -48.43 -7.61 -22.59
N VAL A 85 -47.35 -7.55 -23.39
CA VAL A 85 -47.37 -8.10 -24.76
C VAL A 85 -47.65 -9.60 -24.75
N ARG A 86 -47.00 -10.38 -23.88
CA ARG A 86 -47.27 -11.84 -23.80
C ARG A 86 -48.68 -12.15 -23.31
N ARG A 87 -49.27 -11.32 -22.45
CA ARG A 87 -50.69 -11.42 -22.07
C ARG A 87 -51.59 -11.07 -23.26
N CYS A 88 -51.35 -9.97 -23.96
CA CYS A 88 -52.16 -9.55 -25.09
C CYS A 88 -52.00 -10.42 -26.35
N SER A 89 -50.85 -11.08 -26.53
CA SER A 89 -50.57 -11.97 -27.66
C SER A 89 -50.77 -13.46 -27.34
N GLY A 90 -50.71 -13.85 -26.07
CA GLY A 90 -50.90 -15.23 -25.59
C GLY A 90 -52.30 -15.52 -25.06
N ASP A 91 -53.17 -14.51 -24.91
CA ASP A 91 -54.51 -14.66 -24.35
C ASP A 91 -55.61 -14.47 -25.43
N ILE A 92 -55.40 -15.11 -26.59
CA ILE A 92 -56.50 -15.46 -27.51
C ILE A 92 -57.19 -16.78 -27.04
N GLY A 93 -56.65 -17.45 -26.01
CA GLY A 93 -57.13 -18.76 -25.58
C GLY A 93 -57.87 -18.85 -24.25
N PHE A 94 -57.70 -17.93 -23.28
CA PHE A 94 -58.02 -18.29 -21.89
C PHE A 94 -58.96 -17.35 -21.11
N LEU A 95 -59.54 -16.33 -21.75
CA LEU A 95 -60.56 -15.46 -21.13
C LEU A 95 -61.86 -15.34 -21.94
N LYS A 96 -62.28 -16.44 -22.58
CA LYS A 96 -63.65 -16.57 -23.08
C LYS A 96 -64.31 -17.85 -22.54
N SER A 97 -64.64 -17.83 -21.26
CA SER A 97 -65.70 -18.70 -20.73
C SER A 97 -66.44 -18.00 -19.58
N GLY A 98 -67.04 -16.86 -19.92
CA GLY A 98 -68.23 -16.35 -19.23
C GLY A 98 -69.45 -16.74 -20.04
N GLY A 99 -69.80 -18.02 -20.04
CA GLY A 99 -70.84 -18.56 -20.91
C GLY A 99 -71.25 -19.97 -20.49
N MET A 100 -72.04 -20.05 -19.41
CA MET A 100 -73.02 -21.08 -19.12
C MET A 100 -72.97 -22.37 -19.95
N LYS A 101 -72.38 -23.45 -19.39
CA LYS A 101 -72.98 -24.80 -19.25
C LYS A 101 -71.91 -25.86 -18.93
N THR A 102 -72.17 -26.60 -17.85
CA THR A 102 -71.86 -28.02 -17.59
C THR A 102 -70.55 -28.58 -18.17
N ASN A 103 -69.59 -28.94 -17.30
CA ASN A 103 -68.96 -30.27 -17.24
C ASN A 103 -67.87 -30.32 -16.16
N GLU A 104 -68.11 -31.14 -15.12
CA GLU A 104 -67.35 -31.30 -13.86
C GLU A 104 -65.97 -31.98 -13.98
N ALA A 105 -65.47 -32.27 -15.18
CA ALA A 105 -64.25 -33.09 -15.34
C ALA A 105 -62.97 -32.29 -15.65
N ASP A 106 -63.06 -31.04 -16.12
CA ASP A 106 -61.88 -30.27 -16.58
C ASP A 106 -61.30 -29.33 -15.50
N GLU A 107 -62.06 -29.04 -14.44
CA GLU A 107 -61.62 -28.19 -13.32
C GLU A 107 -60.68 -28.92 -12.33
N VAL A 108 -60.68 -30.25 -12.34
CA VAL A 108 -59.93 -31.11 -11.39
C VAL A 108 -58.52 -31.41 -11.88
N LEU A 109 -58.31 -31.54 -13.19
CA LEU A 109 -57.01 -31.91 -13.80
C LEU A 109 -55.98 -30.76 -13.76
N VAL A 110 -56.46 -29.51 -13.89
CA VAL A 110 -55.62 -28.29 -13.81
C VAL A 110 -55.17 -28.01 -12.37
N LYS A 111 -55.97 -28.39 -11.35
CA LYS A 111 -55.62 -28.23 -9.92
C LYS A 111 -54.53 -29.20 -9.46
N ALA A 112 -54.60 -30.48 -9.85
CA ALA A 112 -53.63 -31.49 -9.42
C ALA A 112 -52.24 -31.30 -10.06
N SER A 113 -52.19 -30.96 -11.35
CA SER A 113 -50.95 -30.70 -12.07
C SER A 113 -50.21 -29.45 -11.56
N PHE A 114 -50.95 -28.39 -11.23
CA PHE A 114 -50.39 -27.20 -10.60
C PHE A 114 -49.87 -27.46 -9.18
N LEU A 115 -50.59 -28.25 -8.39
CA LEU A 115 -50.13 -28.64 -7.04
C LEU A 115 -48.84 -29.46 -7.11
N ALA A 116 -48.76 -30.42 -8.03
CA ALA A 116 -47.56 -31.24 -8.24
C ALA A 116 -46.37 -30.41 -8.74
N GLU A 117 -46.62 -29.43 -9.62
CA GLU A 117 -45.61 -28.46 -10.06
C GLU A 117 -45.11 -27.59 -8.89
N LEU A 118 -46.02 -27.10 -8.04
CA LEU A 118 -45.68 -26.30 -6.87
C LEU A 118 -44.85 -27.13 -5.88
N GLN A 119 -45.27 -28.35 -5.58
CA GLN A 119 -44.56 -29.26 -4.69
C GLN A 119 -43.16 -29.59 -5.21
N ARG A 120 -42.99 -29.78 -6.53
CA ARG A 120 -41.68 -29.99 -7.14
C ARG A 120 -40.77 -28.76 -7.00
N ARG A 121 -41.31 -27.56 -7.15
CA ARG A 121 -40.55 -26.31 -6.98
C ARG A 121 -40.17 -26.07 -5.53
N VAL A 122 -41.06 -26.38 -4.58
CA VAL A 122 -40.79 -26.31 -3.15
C VAL A 122 -39.65 -27.28 -2.80
N LEU A 123 -39.72 -28.54 -3.19
CA LEU A 123 -38.65 -29.52 -2.94
C LEU A 123 -37.31 -29.09 -3.55
N LYS A 124 -37.33 -28.50 -4.75
CA LYS A 124 -36.11 -27.97 -5.39
C LYS A 124 -35.54 -26.77 -4.65
N ALA A 125 -36.40 -25.87 -4.15
CA ALA A 125 -35.98 -24.72 -3.36
C ALA A 125 -35.46 -25.14 -1.99
N GLU A 126 -36.09 -26.12 -1.34
CA GLU A 126 -35.64 -26.69 -0.06
C GLU A 126 -34.29 -27.40 -0.19
N ALA A 127 -34.08 -28.15 -1.27
CA ALA A 127 -32.79 -28.78 -1.55
C ALA A 127 -31.68 -27.72 -1.75
N GLY A 128 -31.97 -26.66 -2.53
CA GLY A 128 -31.04 -25.56 -2.73
C GLY A 128 -30.78 -24.75 -1.45
N LEU A 129 -31.78 -24.63 -0.56
CA LEU A 129 -31.61 -23.98 0.74
C LEU A 129 -30.64 -24.77 1.62
N ARG A 130 -30.78 -26.10 1.70
CA ARG A 130 -29.87 -26.94 2.48
C ARG A 130 -28.43 -26.87 1.98
N GLU A 131 -28.22 -26.91 0.66
CA GLU A 131 -26.88 -26.75 0.08
C GLU A 131 -26.26 -25.39 0.47
N LYS A 132 -27.07 -24.33 0.45
CA LYS A 132 -26.61 -22.98 0.86
C LYS A 132 -26.35 -22.88 2.36
N GLU A 133 -27.10 -23.58 3.21
CA GLU A 133 -26.84 -23.66 4.65
C GLU A 133 -25.51 -24.38 4.93
N GLU A 134 -25.24 -25.50 4.25
CA GLU A 134 -23.96 -26.22 4.36
C GLU A 134 -22.76 -25.38 3.89
N GLU A 135 -22.90 -24.66 2.77
CA GLU A 135 -21.89 -23.70 2.31
C GLU A 135 -21.66 -22.57 3.34
N ASN A 136 -22.73 -22.07 3.97
CA ASN A 136 -22.65 -21.02 4.97
C ASN A 136 -21.87 -21.49 6.21
N ASP A 137 -22.14 -22.70 6.68
CA ASP A 137 -21.43 -23.31 7.81
C ASP A 137 -19.92 -23.46 7.52
N ILE A 138 -19.57 -23.91 6.31
CA ILE A 138 -18.16 -24.01 5.88
C ILE A 138 -17.50 -22.63 5.86
N LEU A 139 -18.21 -21.60 5.39
CA LEU A 139 -17.69 -20.23 5.38
C LEU A 139 -17.51 -19.68 6.80
N HIS A 140 -18.46 -19.91 7.71
CA HIS A 140 -18.33 -19.54 9.12
C HIS A 140 -17.12 -20.21 9.78
N GLN A 141 -16.91 -21.50 9.54
CA GLN A 141 -15.72 -22.21 10.04
C GLN A 141 -14.42 -21.60 9.51
N ARG A 142 -14.36 -21.25 8.21
CA ARG A 142 -13.18 -20.58 7.64
C ARG A 142 -12.95 -19.20 8.25
N LEU A 143 -14.01 -18.45 8.49
CA LEU A 143 -13.93 -17.14 9.12
C LEU A 143 -13.40 -17.25 10.55
N GLN A 144 -13.90 -18.20 11.33
CA GLN A 144 -13.41 -18.48 12.67
C GLN A 144 -11.92 -18.89 12.69
N GLN A 145 -11.48 -19.69 11.71
CA GLN A 145 -10.05 -20.01 11.56
C GLN A 145 -9.21 -18.76 11.26
N TYR A 146 -9.74 -17.82 10.48
CA TYR A 146 -9.03 -16.59 10.14
C TYR A 146 -8.95 -15.66 11.33
N GLU A 147 -10.01 -15.57 12.12
CA GLU A 147 -10.06 -14.80 13.37
C GLU A 147 -9.06 -15.35 14.40
N SER A 148 -9.02 -16.67 14.61
CA SER A 148 -8.04 -17.32 15.50
C SER A 148 -6.61 -17.06 15.03
N ARG A 149 -6.35 -17.18 13.72
CA ARG A 149 -5.02 -16.94 13.19
C ARG A 149 -4.64 -15.46 13.26
N TRP A 150 -5.61 -14.57 13.13
CA TRP A 150 -5.40 -13.13 13.28
C TRP A 150 -5.00 -12.80 14.71
N SER A 151 -5.71 -13.34 15.71
CA SER A 151 -5.39 -13.10 17.13
C SER A 151 -4.01 -13.64 17.52
N GLU A 152 -3.59 -14.78 16.97
CA GLU A 152 -2.22 -15.29 17.14
C GLU A 152 -1.16 -14.33 16.57
N TYR A 153 -1.38 -13.77 15.38
CA TYR A 153 -0.46 -12.81 14.79
C TYR A 153 -0.42 -11.48 15.55
N GLU A 154 -1.57 -11.00 16.00
CA GLU A 154 -1.70 -9.82 16.86
C GLU A 154 -0.86 -10.01 18.14
N LEU A 155 -1.00 -11.15 18.81
CA LEU A 155 -0.26 -11.46 20.03
C LEU A 155 1.25 -11.59 19.78
N LYS A 156 1.65 -12.21 18.65
CA LYS A 156 3.06 -12.31 18.25
C LYS A 156 3.67 -10.95 17.93
N MET A 157 2.91 -10.05 17.31
CA MET A 157 3.37 -8.70 16.99
C MET A 157 3.57 -7.89 18.27
N LYS A 158 2.62 -7.97 19.22
CA LYS A 158 2.74 -7.33 20.53
C LYS A 158 3.94 -7.82 21.32
N SER A 159 4.18 -9.13 21.38
CA SER A 159 5.34 -9.67 22.10
C SER A 159 6.68 -9.27 21.46
N MET A 160 6.75 -9.23 20.13
CA MET A 160 7.92 -8.73 19.42
C MET A 160 8.14 -7.23 19.68
N GLU A 161 7.08 -6.43 19.69
CA GLU A 161 7.14 -5.01 20.03
C GLU A 161 7.64 -4.80 21.46
N GLU A 162 7.15 -5.57 22.43
CA GLU A 162 7.63 -5.49 23.81
C GLU A 162 9.13 -5.80 23.94
N VAL A 163 9.62 -6.82 23.22
CA VAL A 163 11.04 -7.16 23.19
C VAL A 163 11.84 -6.03 22.55
N TRP A 164 11.39 -5.51 21.41
CA TRP A 164 12.05 -4.39 20.73
C TRP A 164 12.10 -3.14 21.61
N GLN A 165 11.02 -2.81 22.30
CA GLN A 165 10.95 -1.70 23.26
C GLN A 165 11.92 -1.90 24.43
N LYS A 166 12.03 -3.12 24.97
CA LYS A 166 13.02 -3.45 26.02
C LYS A 166 14.45 -3.25 25.53
N GLN A 167 14.77 -3.72 24.32
CA GLN A 167 16.09 -3.54 23.71
C GLN A 167 16.43 -2.06 23.50
N MET A 168 15.47 -1.28 22.98
CA MET A 168 15.64 0.18 22.78
C MET A 168 15.91 0.90 24.10
N ARG A 169 15.14 0.58 25.15
CA ARG A 169 15.34 1.16 26.49
C ARG A 169 16.70 0.79 27.09
N SER A 170 17.14 -0.45 26.93
CA SER A 170 18.47 -0.90 27.39
C SER A 170 19.60 -0.18 26.66
N LEU A 171 19.52 -0.05 25.33
CA LEU A 171 20.49 0.70 24.53
C LEU A 171 20.56 2.17 24.95
N GLN A 172 19.42 2.84 25.11
CA GLN A 172 19.37 4.22 25.58
C GLN A 172 19.99 4.38 26.97
N SER A 173 19.72 3.45 27.88
CA SER A 173 20.35 3.42 29.21
C SER A 173 21.86 3.27 29.11
N SER A 174 22.36 2.31 28.33
CA SER A 174 23.80 2.11 28.13
C SER A 174 24.49 3.33 27.51
N LEU A 175 23.84 4.00 26.54
CA LEU A 175 24.35 5.23 25.93
C LEU A 175 24.41 6.39 26.92
N SER A 176 23.42 6.48 27.83
CA SER A 176 23.44 7.48 28.90
C SER A 176 24.58 7.26 29.90
N ILE A 177 24.92 6.00 30.20
CA ILE A 177 26.05 5.64 31.07
C ILE A 177 27.37 5.98 30.35
N ALA A 178 27.53 5.56 29.10
CA ALA A 178 28.72 5.87 28.31
C ALA A 178 28.97 7.37 28.20
N LYS A 179 27.92 8.17 27.98
CA LYS A 179 28.01 9.64 27.98
C LYS A 179 28.46 10.22 29.32
N LYS A 180 27.91 9.73 30.44
CA LYS A 180 28.32 10.18 31.78
C LYS A 180 29.77 9.80 32.08
N SER A 181 30.20 8.61 31.66
CA SER A 181 31.58 8.16 31.81
C SER A 181 32.55 9.06 31.03
N LEU A 182 32.20 9.47 29.82
CA LEU A 182 33.02 10.38 29.00
C LEU A 182 33.14 11.78 29.63
N ALA A 183 32.03 12.30 30.18
CA ALA A 183 32.03 13.59 30.87
C ALA A 183 32.82 13.59 32.20
N MET A 184 33.02 12.43 32.83
CA MET A 184 33.88 12.29 34.02
C MET A 184 35.36 12.21 33.67
N ASP A 185 35.72 11.57 32.55
CA ASP A 185 37.11 11.48 32.04
C ASP A 185 37.64 12.84 31.53
N ASP A 186 36.77 13.66 30.92
CA ASP A 186 37.08 15.04 30.54
C ASP A 186 37.23 16.00 31.75
N SER A 187 36.73 15.61 32.93
CA SER A 187 36.80 16.43 34.15
C SER A 187 38.06 16.17 34.98
N GLU A 188 38.73 15.01 34.84
CA GLU A 188 39.98 14.70 35.58
C GLU A 188 41.24 15.20 34.88
N ARG A 189 41.15 15.64 33.61
CA ARG A 189 42.34 16.00 32.79
C ARG A 189 42.52 17.50 32.52
N ASN A 190 41.64 18.35 33.05
CA ASN A 190 41.70 19.80 32.91
C ASN A 190 42.04 20.47 34.25
N SER A 191 43.24 20.18 34.75
CA SER A 191 43.95 21.04 35.69
C SER A 191 45.44 20.89 35.42
N ASP A 192 46.02 22.00 34.97
CA ASP A 192 47.45 22.34 34.90
C ASP A 192 48.20 22.29 33.55
N ALA A 193 48.95 23.38 33.33
CA ALA A 193 50.01 23.64 32.33
C ALA A 193 49.66 24.06 30.86
N SER A 194 49.49 25.38 30.69
CA SER A 194 50.26 26.32 29.84
C SER A 194 51.28 25.82 28.78
N VAL A 195 51.35 26.60 27.69
CA VAL A 195 52.40 26.86 26.65
C VAL A 195 52.66 25.92 25.45
N ASN A 196 52.15 26.35 24.29
CA ASN A 196 52.83 26.66 23.00
C ASN A 196 53.76 25.63 22.32
N ALA A 197 53.40 25.17 21.10
CA ALA A 197 54.26 25.23 19.89
C ALA A 197 53.56 24.64 18.65
N SER A 198 53.77 25.34 17.53
CA SER A 198 53.51 25.02 16.12
C SER A 198 54.10 23.67 15.66
N ASP A 199 53.44 22.99 14.72
CA ASP A 199 53.87 22.85 13.30
C ASP A 199 53.31 21.57 12.65
N ASP A 200 53.12 21.67 11.34
CA ASP A 200 52.52 20.76 10.35
C ASP A 200 52.84 19.25 10.49
N LYS A 201 51.90 18.38 10.06
CA LYS A 201 52.06 17.43 8.92
C LYS A 201 51.03 16.27 8.90
N GLU A 202 50.19 16.30 7.86
CA GLU A 202 49.83 15.22 6.91
C GLU A 202 49.30 13.83 7.36
N TYR A 203 48.19 13.46 6.71
CA TYR A 203 47.45 12.20 6.65
C TYR A 203 48.21 10.89 6.93
N SER A 204 47.65 10.04 7.81
CA SER A 204 47.91 8.60 7.82
C SER A 204 46.71 7.82 8.35
N TRP A 205 45.89 7.31 7.44
CA TRP A 205 44.98 6.21 7.74
C TRP A 205 45.81 4.94 7.73
N ASP A 206 46.03 4.29 8.88
CA ASP A 206 46.59 2.95 8.86
C ASP A 206 45.89 1.97 9.78
N VAL A 207 45.66 0.82 9.16
CA VAL A 207 44.97 -0.37 9.62
C VAL A 207 45.96 -1.17 10.46
N GLY A 208 45.59 -1.52 11.69
CA GLY A 208 46.45 -2.26 12.60
C GLY A 208 45.71 -3.24 13.49
N ASN A 209 45.26 -4.35 12.88
CA ASN A 209 44.71 -5.53 13.56
C ASN A 209 45.83 -6.45 14.09
N ASN A 210 45.66 -6.97 15.33
CA ASN A 210 46.05 -8.30 15.86
C ASN A 210 46.29 -8.21 17.38
N GLN A 211 46.01 -9.16 18.27
CA GLN A 211 45.36 -10.46 18.27
C GLN A 211 45.50 -11.00 19.72
N ARG A 212 44.42 -11.38 20.40
CA ARG A 212 44.40 -12.43 21.45
C ARG A 212 42.98 -13.04 21.44
N ARG A 213 42.81 -14.20 20.78
CA ARG A 213 42.66 -15.55 21.40
C ARG A 213 41.37 -15.61 22.26
N GLN A 214 40.33 -16.43 22.02
CA GLN A 214 40.18 -17.77 21.43
C GLN A 214 38.67 -18.00 21.14
N GLU A 215 38.38 -18.98 20.26
CA GLU A 215 37.13 -19.78 20.21
C GLU A 215 35.79 -19.15 19.75
N SER A 216 35.39 -19.45 18.52
CA SER A 216 34.19 -20.28 18.28
C SER A 216 34.06 -20.64 16.79
N SER A 217 34.08 -21.95 16.53
CA SER A 217 33.75 -22.56 15.24
C SER A 217 32.25 -22.41 14.96
N GLY A 218 31.84 -21.22 14.52
CA GLY A 218 30.46 -20.94 14.07
C GLY A 218 30.34 -19.77 13.07
N THR A 219 31.39 -18.96 12.91
CA THR A 219 31.38 -17.70 12.17
C THR A 219 31.49 -17.83 10.65
N ARG A 220 31.97 -18.97 10.12
CA ARG A 220 32.09 -19.16 8.67
C ARG A 220 30.73 -19.18 7.95
N SER A 221 29.67 -19.69 8.59
CA SER A 221 28.33 -19.75 7.99
C SER A 221 27.66 -18.37 7.88
N MET A 222 27.81 -17.52 8.90
CA MET A 222 27.27 -16.15 8.87
C MET A 222 28.04 -15.24 7.90
N SER A 223 29.34 -15.43 7.72
CA SER A 223 30.15 -14.63 6.78
C SER A 223 29.75 -14.85 5.32
N ALA A 224 29.41 -16.09 4.93
CA ALA A 224 28.93 -16.41 3.59
C ALA A 224 27.55 -15.79 3.34
N GLY A 225 26.63 -15.88 4.32
CA GLY A 225 25.33 -15.22 4.26
C GLY A 225 25.43 -13.70 4.15
N LEU A 226 26.30 -13.08 4.95
CA LEU A 226 26.56 -11.64 4.87
C LEU A 226 27.18 -11.25 3.52
N SER A 227 28.10 -12.03 2.97
CA SER A 227 28.68 -11.76 1.64
C SER A 227 27.66 -11.86 0.50
N VAL A 228 26.71 -12.79 0.59
CA VAL A 228 25.61 -12.91 -0.37
C VAL A 228 24.63 -11.74 -0.22
N ILE A 229 24.35 -11.30 1.01
CA ILE A 229 23.51 -10.13 1.28
C ILE A 229 24.18 -8.84 0.79
N SER A 230 25.48 -8.66 1.04
CA SER A 230 26.27 -7.53 0.53
C SER A 230 26.26 -7.50 -1.00
N ARG A 231 26.49 -8.65 -1.66
CA ARG A 231 26.41 -8.75 -3.12
C ARG A 231 25.01 -8.41 -3.65
N LEU A 232 23.96 -8.86 -2.97
CA LEU A 232 22.58 -8.54 -3.34
C LEU A 232 22.25 -7.06 -3.11
N ALA A 233 22.80 -6.45 -2.06
CA ALA A 233 22.65 -5.02 -1.79
C ALA A 233 23.36 -4.18 -2.85
N GLU A 234 24.57 -4.56 -3.25
CA GLU A 234 25.31 -3.94 -4.36
C GLU A 234 24.57 -4.10 -5.68
N GLU A 235 24.04 -5.29 -5.99
CA GLU A 235 23.22 -5.51 -7.19
C GLU A 235 21.91 -4.71 -7.17
N PHE A 236 21.31 -4.53 -6.00
CA PHE A 236 20.13 -3.70 -5.84
C PHE A 236 20.45 -2.23 -6.08
N GLU A 237 21.54 -1.73 -5.51
CA GLU A 237 21.99 -0.35 -5.66
C GLU A 237 22.38 -0.04 -7.11
N GLN A 238 23.11 -0.95 -7.77
CA GLN A 238 23.42 -0.86 -9.19
C GLN A 238 22.15 -0.80 -10.04
N ARG A 239 21.18 -1.70 -9.81
CA ARG A 239 19.91 -1.67 -10.56
C ARG A 239 19.12 -0.39 -10.27
N SER A 240 19.09 0.06 -9.01
CA SER A 240 18.41 1.29 -8.61
C SER A 240 19.01 2.51 -9.31
N GLN A 241 20.33 2.55 -9.46
CA GLN A 241 21.02 3.61 -10.18
C GLN A 241 20.66 3.60 -11.67
N VAL A 242 20.71 2.43 -12.32
CA VAL A 242 20.30 2.27 -13.73
C VAL A 242 18.84 2.71 -13.94
N PHE A 243 17.94 2.34 -13.03
CA PHE A 243 16.55 2.83 -13.08
C PHE A 243 16.43 4.35 -12.95
N GLY A 244 17.26 4.97 -12.10
CA GLY A 244 17.34 6.42 -11.97
C GLY A 244 17.83 7.11 -13.25
N ASP A 245 18.86 6.55 -13.88
CA ASP A 245 19.43 7.04 -15.12
C ASP A 245 18.46 6.85 -16.30
N ASP A 246 17.77 5.72 -16.39
CA ASP A 246 16.72 5.45 -17.39
C ASP A 246 15.52 6.41 -17.23
N ALA A 247 15.12 6.69 -15.99
CA ALA A 247 14.05 7.65 -15.71
C ALA A 247 14.45 9.08 -16.12
N LYS A 248 15.70 9.45 -15.86
CA LYS A 248 16.28 10.73 -16.29
C LYS A 248 16.34 10.82 -17.82
N PHE A 249 16.82 9.77 -18.49
CA PHE A 249 16.84 9.68 -19.94
C PHE A 249 15.43 9.79 -20.55
N LEU A 250 14.42 9.11 -19.98
CA LEU A 250 13.02 9.23 -20.44
C LEU A 250 12.47 10.66 -20.30
N VAL A 251 12.85 11.38 -19.24
CA VAL A 251 12.48 12.79 -19.06
C VAL A 251 13.17 13.68 -20.08
N GLU A 252 14.46 13.47 -20.35
CA GLU A 252 15.26 14.21 -21.34
C GLU A 252 14.82 13.97 -22.78
N VAL A 253 14.41 12.73 -23.11
CA VAL A 253 13.81 12.39 -24.41
C VAL A 253 12.41 13.02 -24.54
N LYS A 254 11.60 13.01 -23.48
CA LYS A 254 10.26 13.61 -23.49
C LYS A 254 10.28 15.14 -23.54
N SER A 255 11.31 15.77 -22.99
CA SER A 255 11.51 17.23 -23.05
C SER A 255 12.12 17.69 -24.39
N GLY A 256 12.47 16.75 -25.29
CA GLY A 256 13.05 17.04 -26.60
C GLY A 256 14.52 17.46 -26.55
N GLN A 257 15.19 17.21 -25.42
CA GLN A 257 16.59 17.59 -25.18
C GLN A 257 17.57 16.58 -25.81
N ILE A 258 17.12 15.33 -25.99
CA ILE A 258 17.83 14.24 -26.65
C ILE A 258 16.86 13.52 -27.59
N GLU A 259 17.21 13.33 -28.85
CA GLU A 259 16.39 12.56 -29.80
C GLU A 259 16.69 11.07 -29.65
N ALA A 260 15.71 10.28 -29.20
CA ALA A 260 15.86 8.82 -29.19
C ALA A 260 15.85 8.32 -30.64
N SER A 261 16.94 7.70 -31.08
CA SER A 261 17.10 7.09 -32.41
C SER A 261 16.30 5.78 -32.55
N LEU A 262 15.05 5.79 -32.08
CA LEU A 262 14.18 4.61 -31.99
C LEU A 262 12.84 4.91 -32.63
N ASN A 263 12.46 4.10 -33.62
CA ASN A 263 11.13 4.18 -34.22
C ASN A 263 10.09 3.57 -33.26
N PRO A 264 9.15 4.35 -32.71
CA PRO A 264 8.23 3.89 -31.67
C PRO A 264 7.33 2.74 -32.14
N ASP A 265 6.95 2.71 -33.42
CA ASP A 265 6.12 1.65 -33.99
C ASP A 265 6.90 0.36 -34.20
N GLN A 266 8.19 0.45 -34.51
CA GLN A 266 9.07 -0.71 -34.61
C GLN A 266 9.33 -1.29 -33.21
N GLU A 267 9.57 -0.44 -32.22
CA GLU A 267 9.83 -0.89 -30.85
C GLU A 267 8.58 -1.48 -30.20
N LEU A 268 7.40 -0.90 -30.43
CA LEU A 268 6.13 -1.48 -29.99
C LEU A 268 5.89 -2.87 -30.61
N ARG A 269 6.18 -3.03 -31.91
CA ARG A 269 6.08 -4.34 -32.59
C ARG A 269 7.07 -5.35 -32.02
N ARG A 270 8.31 -4.93 -31.76
CA ARG A 270 9.35 -5.76 -31.13
C ARG A 270 8.94 -6.18 -29.71
N LEU A 271 8.47 -5.24 -28.88
CA LEU A 271 8.00 -5.52 -27.52
C LEU A 271 6.84 -6.51 -27.53
N LYS A 272 5.89 -6.35 -28.46
CA LYS A 272 4.75 -7.26 -28.61
C LYS A 272 5.21 -8.67 -28.96
N GLN A 273 6.19 -8.82 -29.86
CA GLN A 273 6.76 -10.13 -30.19
C GLN A 273 7.49 -10.75 -29.00
N MET A 274 8.30 -9.98 -28.29
CA MET A 274 9.00 -10.44 -27.09
C MET A 274 8.02 -10.84 -25.97
N PHE A 275 6.96 -10.07 -25.77
CA PHE A 275 5.93 -10.38 -24.77
C PHE A 275 5.20 -11.68 -25.10
N GLU A 276 4.85 -11.91 -26.37
CA GLU A 276 4.24 -13.19 -26.77
C GLU A 276 5.20 -14.38 -26.61
N GLY A 277 6.49 -14.19 -26.92
CA GLY A 277 7.52 -15.20 -26.65
C GLY A 277 7.65 -15.50 -25.15
N TRP A 278 7.75 -14.46 -24.33
CA TRP A 278 7.83 -14.58 -22.87
C TRP A 278 6.58 -15.23 -22.28
N LYS A 279 5.39 -14.87 -22.76
CA LYS A 279 4.13 -15.48 -22.31
C LYS A 279 4.08 -16.98 -22.57
N LYS A 280 4.58 -17.42 -23.74
CA LYS A 280 4.72 -18.84 -24.08
C LYS A 280 5.73 -19.54 -23.16
N ASP A 281 6.89 -18.93 -22.95
CA ASP A 281 7.94 -19.48 -22.07
C ASP A 281 7.45 -19.58 -20.61
N TYR A 282 6.81 -18.53 -20.11
CA TYR A 282 6.21 -18.51 -18.77
C TYR A 282 5.15 -19.62 -18.61
N ALA A 283 4.27 -19.78 -19.60
CA ALA A 283 3.26 -20.84 -19.58
C ALA A 283 3.89 -22.25 -19.64
N ALA A 284 5.02 -22.42 -20.33
CA ALA A 284 5.78 -23.67 -20.34
C ALA A 284 6.42 -23.95 -18.97
N ARG A 285 7.15 -22.98 -18.40
CA ARG A 285 7.75 -23.08 -17.07
C ARG A 285 6.72 -23.34 -15.98
N LEU A 286 5.53 -22.74 -16.08
CA LEU A 286 4.45 -22.98 -15.14
C LEU A 286 3.93 -24.42 -15.21
N ARG A 287 3.79 -24.98 -16.43
CA ARG A 287 3.42 -26.39 -16.63
C ARG A 287 4.50 -27.32 -16.11
N GLU A 288 5.76 -27.05 -16.42
CA GLU A 288 6.90 -27.81 -15.92
C GLU A 288 6.96 -27.81 -14.39
N THR A 289 6.83 -26.64 -13.76
CA THR A 289 6.80 -26.49 -12.30
C THR A 289 5.63 -27.25 -11.68
N LYS A 290 4.45 -27.22 -12.32
CA LYS A 290 3.27 -27.99 -11.87
C LYS A 290 3.53 -29.49 -11.95
N VAL A 291 4.21 -29.97 -12.98
CA VAL A 291 4.61 -31.38 -13.11
C VAL A 291 5.63 -31.76 -12.03
N ILE A 292 6.64 -30.92 -11.78
CA ILE A 292 7.64 -31.14 -10.73
C ILE A 292 6.97 -31.18 -9.35
N LEU A 293 6.07 -30.24 -9.05
CA LEU A 293 5.32 -30.21 -7.79
C LEU A 293 4.45 -31.46 -7.62
N ASN A 294 3.80 -31.92 -8.69
CA ASN A 294 3.00 -33.15 -8.65
C ASN A 294 3.87 -34.39 -8.43
N LYS A 295 5.09 -34.43 -9.01
CA LYS A 295 6.05 -35.52 -8.79
C LYS A 295 6.62 -35.52 -7.37
N LEU A 296 6.99 -34.34 -6.84
CA LEU A 296 7.41 -34.20 -5.43
C LEU A 296 6.30 -34.58 -4.44
N GLY A 297 5.04 -34.34 -4.80
CA GLY A 297 3.89 -34.74 -3.97
C GLY A 297 3.51 -36.21 -4.04
N SER A 298 4.07 -36.98 -4.98
CA SER A 298 3.87 -38.42 -5.07
C SER A 298 4.89 -39.22 -4.25
N GLU A 299 6.13 -38.75 -4.16
CA GLU A 299 7.23 -39.45 -3.47
C GLU A 299 7.29 -39.12 -1.96
N ASP A 300 6.70 -38.00 -1.53
CA ASP A 300 6.95 -37.42 -0.19
C ASP A 300 5.66 -37.10 0.58
N SER A 301 4.75 -38.07 0.63
CA SER A 301 3.40 -37.96 1.21
C SER A 301 3.34 -37.57 2.70
N SER A 302 4.48 -37.52 3.40
CA SER A 302 4.56 -37.12 4.82
C SER A 302 5.04 -35.66 5.04
N ILE A 303 5.92 -35.12 4.19
CA ILE A 303 6.54 -33.79 4.39
C ILE A 303 5.74 -32.67 3.67
N GLU A 304 4.98 -33.01 2.62
CA GLU A 304 4.23 -32.05 1.81
C GLU A 304 3.05 -31.35 2.52
N LYS A 305 2.49 -31.96 3.58
CA LYS A 305 1.36 -31.38 4.34
C LYS A 305 1.74 -30.05 5.02
N ALA A 306 3.04 -29.83 5.28
CA ALA A 306 3.54 -28.61 5.90
C ALA A 306 3.81 -27.48 4.89
N LYS A 307 4.31 -27.79 3.69
CA LYS A 307 4.72 -26.77 2.70
C LYS A 307 3.58 -26.30 1.78
N LYS A 308 2.58 -27.13 1.49
CA LYS A 308 1.39 -26.73 0.68
C LYS A 308 0.55 -25.60 1.33
N LYS A 309 0.66 -25.40 2.65
CA LYS A 309 -0.09 -24.37 3.39
C LYS A 309 0.37 -22.93 3.17
N TRP A 310 1.56 -22.69 2.63
CA TRP A 310 2.08 -21.33 2.45
C TRP A 310 1.66 -20.66 1.13
N TRP A 311 1.48 -21.42 0.05
CA TRP A 311 1.21 -20.86 -1.28
C TRP A 311 -0.26 -20.96 -1.74
N GLY A 312 -1.08 -21.81 -1.12
CA GLY A 312 -2.47 -22.04 -1.56
C GLY A 312 -3.49 -20.95 -1.20
N ARG A 313 -3.12 -19.91 -0.44
CA ARG A 313 -4.05 -18.95 0.20
C ARG A 313 -4.25 -17.62 -0.56
N ARG A 314 -3.99 -17.53 -1.87
CA ARG A 314 -4.19 -16.28 -2.63
C ARG A 314 -5.20 -16.30 -3.77
N ASN A 315 -5.64 -17.46 -4.27
CA ASN A 315 -6.41 -17.48 -5.53
C ASN A 315 -7.77 -18.20 -5.49
N SER A 316 -8.25 -18.67 -4.33
CA SER A 316 -9.58 -19.30 -4.27
C SER A 316 -10.65 -18.34 -3.74
N THR A 317 -10.98 -17.34 -4.56
CA THR A 317 -12.34 -16.77 -4.59
C THR A 317 -12.60 -16.20 -5.99
N ARG A 318 -12.81 -17.11 -6.93
CA ARG A 318 -13.77 -16.89 -8.00
C ARG A 318 -14.30 -18.23 -8.48
N ILE A 319 -15.63 -18.31 -8.51
CA ILE A 319 -16.47 -19.39 -9.03
C ILE A 319 -16.66 -20.54 -8.04
N SER A 320 -17.65 -20.42 -7.16
CA SER A 320 -19.04 -20.73 -7.50
C SER A 320 -19.98 -19.77 -6.80
#